data_AF-A0A6S6M2U3-F1
#
_entry.id   AF-A0A6S6M2U3-F1
#
_cell.length_a   1.000
_cell.length_b   1.000
_cell.length_c   1.000
_cell.angle_alpha   90.00
_cell.angle_beta   90.00
_cell.angle_gamma   90.00
#
_symmetry.space_group_name_H-M   'P 1'
#
loop_
_entity.id
_entity.type
_entity.pdbx_description
1 polymer ?
#
loop_
_entity_poly.entity_id
_entity_poly.type
_entity_poly.pdbx_seq_one_letter_code
_entity_poly.pdbx_strand_id
1 'polypeptide(L)'
;MSKVLKLAGGIPVFDSHFHIVDRRFPLVPNQGYLPDDFACGDYLARTDGMALCGGAIVSGSFQAMDQSYLLDALATLGPAFVGVTQLPATVSEAELLRLDAAGVRAVRFNIKRGGSEGIEHLEEMAHRVHQMLRWHVELYIDSRELAGLERTLLTLPAVSIDHLGLSKDGFKVLLKLVEHGVRVKATGFGRVDFDVKGALKEIASANPEALMFGTDLPSTRAPRPYRDEDLLLVLDALGEDLARKALYQNALAFYRPAVDGSAALTSH
;
A
#
# COMPACT_ATOMS: atom_id res chain seq x y z
N MET A 1 25.43 13.37 -20.64
CA MET A 1 24.38 12.60 -19.93
C MET A 1 24.50 12.94 -18.46
N SER A 2 23.60 13.78 -17.94
CA SER A 2 23.60 14.12 -16.51
C SER A 2 23.33 12.85 -15.71
N LYS A 3 24.22 12.47 -14.78
CA LYS A 3 23.89 11.48 -13.76
C LYS A 3 22.80 12.13 -12.90
N VAL A 4 21.53 11.83 -13.19
CA VAL A 4 20.44 12.21 -12.30
C VAL A 4 20.74 11.54 -10.96
N LEU A 5 21.00 12.35 -9.93
CA LEU A 5 21.22 11.86 -8.58
C LEU A 5 19.91 11.20 -8.13
N LYS A 6 19.93 9.88 -7.91
CA LYS A 6 18.76 9.16 -7.41
C LYS A 6 18.47 9.57 -5.96
N LEU A 7 17.20 9.75 -5.63
CA LEU A 7 16.75 10.06 -4.27
C LEU A 7 17.23 8.99 -3.26
N ALA A 8 17.41 9.40 -2.00
CA ALA A 8 17.89 8.55 -0.91
C ALA A 8 19.15 7.73 -1.25
N GLY A 9 20.09 8.33 -1.98
CA GLY A 9 21.34 7.65 -2.34
C GLY A 9 21.16 6.43 -3.25
N GLY A 10 20.01 6.30 -3.91
CA GLY A 10 19.71 5.17 -4.79
C GLY A 10 19.31 3.89 -4.06
N ILE A 11 18.89 3.96 -2.79
CA ILE A 11 18.27 2.82 -2.11
C ILE A 11 17.05 2.37 -2.95
N PRO A 12 16.94 1.07 -3.31
CA PRO A 12 15.77 0.54 -4.01
C PRO A 12 14.46 0.92 -3.31
N VAL A 13 13.42 1.18 -4.10
CA VAL A 13 12.10 1.55 -3.60
C VAL A 13 11.05 0.63 -4.20
N PHE A 14 10.22 0.03 -3.34
CA PHE A 14 8.94 -0.56 -3.72
C PHE A 14 7.85 0.40 -3.25
N ASP A 15 7.14 1.04 -4.17
CA ASP A 15 6.07 1.96 -3.83
C ASP A 15 4.81 1.19 -3.42
N SER A 16 4.65 0.90 -2.13
CA SER A 16 3.56 0.04 -1.63
C SER A 16 2.18 0.69 -1.60
N HIS A 17 2.02 1.92 -2.09
CA HIS A 17 0.71 2.56 -2.15
C HIS A 17 0.69 3.68 -3.17
N PHE A 18 0.05 3.46 -4.31
CA PHE A 18 -0.34 4.55 -5.22
C PHE A 18 -1.60 4.15 -5.97
N HIS A 19 -2.23 5.11 -6.62
CA HIS A 19 -3.43 4.91 -7.41
C HIS A 19 -3.13 5.25 -8.88
N ILE A 20 -3.72 4.47 -9.78
CA ILE A 20 -3.86 4.87 -11.19
C ILE A 20 -5.29 5.30 -11.39
N VAL A 21 -5.49 6.48 -11.95
CA VAL A 21 -6.79 7.01 -12.33
C VAL A 21 -6.76 7.22 -13.84
N ASP A 22 -7.56 6.44 -14.55
CA ASP A 22 -7.61 6.51 -16.01
C ASP A 22 -9.07 6.57 -16.45
N ARG A 23 -9.46 7.71 -17.01
CA ARG A 23 -10.83 8.00 -17.45
C ARG A 23 -11.34 7.12 -18.60
N ARG A 24 -10.48 6.29 -19.22
CA ARG A 24 -10.94 5.23 -20.13
C ARG A 24 -11.80 4.18 -19.43
N PHE A 25 -11.65 4.04 -18.10
CA PHE A 25 -12.36 3.07 -17.28
C PHE A 25 -13.42 3.73 -16.39
N PRO A 26 -14.42 2.97 -15.90
CA PRO A 26 -15.48 3.51 -15.06
C PRO A 26 -14.96 4.12 -13.76
N LEU A 27 -15.47 5.30 -13.41
CA LEU A 27 -15.24 5.95 -12.12
C LEU A 27 -16.58 6.36 -11.50
N VAL A 28 -16.72 6.11 -10.20
CA VAL A 28 -17.92 6.43 -9.42
C VAL A 28 -17.59 7.52 -8.39
N PRO A 29 -18.28 8.67 -8.38
CA PRO A 29 -18.08 9.67 -7.34
C PRO A 29 -18.35 9.07 -5.95
N ASN A 30 -17.39 9.22 -5.04
CA ASN A 30 -17.52 8.75 -3.66
C ASN A 30 -17.54 9.96 -2.72
N GLN A 31 -18.59 10.13 -1.92
CA GLN A 31 -18.76 11.30 -1.04
C GLN A 31 -18.56 12.64 -1.79
N GLY A 32 -19.09 12.75 -3.02
CA GLY A 32 -19.02 13.97 -3.84
C GLY A 32 -17.68 14.26 -4.51
N TYR A 33 -16.70 13.36 -4.43
CA TYR A 33 -15.38 13.55 -5.03
C TYR A 33 -15.11 12.52 -6.12
N LEU A 34 -14.54 13.00 -7.21
CA LEU A 34 -14.03 12.26 -8.34
C LEU A 34 -12.61 12.79 -8.62
N PRO A 35 -11.58 11.92 -8.71
CA PRO A 35 -10.21 12.37 -8.93
C PRO A 35 -9.98 12.88 -10.37
N ASP A 36 -8.93 13.67 -10.53
CA ASP A 36 -8.36 13.98 -11.84
C ASP A 36 -7.60 12.78 -12.40
N ASP A 37 -7.34 12.81 -13.71
CA ASP A 37 -6.62 11.75 -14.42
C ASP A 37 -5.17 11.66 -13.91
N PHE A 38 -4.67 10.44 -13.74
CA PHE A 38 -3.31 10.13 -13.32
C PHE A 38 -2.97 8.71 -13.80
N ALA A 39 -2.57 8.62 -15.06
CA ALA A 39 -2.33 7.35 -15.74
C ALA A 39 -0.93 6.79 -15.41
N CYS A 40 -0.64 5.58 -15.89
CA CYS A 40 0.66 4.93 -15.67
C CYS A 40 1.85 5.81 -16.13
N GLY A 41 1.69 6.55 -17.23
CA GLY A 41 2.71 7.48 -17.73
C GLY A 41 3.00 8.62 -16.76
N ASP A 42 1.97 9.20 -16.14
CA ASP A 42 2.11 10.27 -15.16
C ASP A 42 2.82 9.76 -13.89
N TYR A 43 2.46 8.55 -13.45
CA TYR A 43 3.11 7.88 -12.34
C TYR A 43 4.61 7.66 -12.57
N LEU A 44 4.98 7.09 -13.73
CA LEU A 44 6.37 6.85 -14.09
C LEU A 44 7.15 8.16 -14.21
N ALA A 45 6.58 9.19 -14.82
CA ALA A 45 7.19 10.50 -14.91
C ALA A 45 7.39 11.14 -13.53
N ARG A 46 6.40 11.03 -12.63
CA ARG A 46 6.48 11.56 -11.26
C ARG A 46 7.52 10.84 -10.40
N THR A 47 7.84 9.59 -10.72
CA THR A 47 8.73 8.73 -9.92
C THR A 47 10.13 8.52 -10.55
N ASP A 48 10.44 9.18 -11.67
CA ASP A 48 11.72 9.03 -12.39
C ASP A 48 12.97 9.27 -11.51
N GLY A 49 12.87 10.16 -10.52
CA GLY A 49 13.94 10.43 -9.55
C GLY A 49 14.19 9.31 -8.52
N MET A 50 13.26 8.36 -8.39
CA MET A 50 13.36 7.24 -7.45
C MET A 50 14.10 6.05 -8.07
N ALA A 51 14.74 5.24 -7.24
CA ALA A 51 15.24 3.92 -7.64
C ALA A 51 14.10 2.89 -7.56
N LEU A 52 13.02 3.13 -8.33
CA LEU A 52 11.81 2.32 -8.29
C LEU A 52 12.09 0.90 -8.82
N CYS A 53 11.70 -0.11 -8.03
CA CYS A 53 11.88 -1.54 -8.32
C CYS A 53 10.56 -2.31 -8.35
N GLY A 54 9.42 -1.61 -8.29
CA GLY A 54 8.08 -2.18 -8.25
C GLY A 54 7.15 -1.34 -7.40
N GLY A 55 5.92 -1.80 -7.23
CA GLY A 55 4.94 -1.11 -6.40
C GLY A 55 3.58 -1.81 -6.34
N ALA A 56 2.69 -1.29 -5.50
CA ALA A 56 1.33 -1.77 -5.35
C ALA A 56 0.34 -0.71 -5.83
N ILE A 57 -0.38 -1.04 -6.91
CA ILE A 57 -1.49 -0.24 -7.42
C ILE A 57 -2.70 -0.55 -6.55
N VAL A 58 -3.13 0.44 -5.77
CA VAL A 58 -4.20 0.28 -4.79
C VAL A 58 -5.50 0.82 -5.37
N SER A 59 -6.58 0.04 -5.27
CA SER A 59 -7.90 0.52 -5.66
C SER A 59 -8.39 1.64 -4.74
N GLY A 60 -8.77 2.76 -5.33
CA GLY A 60 -9.43 3.89 -4.67
C GLY A 60 -10.93 3.64 -4.52
N SER A 61 -11.58 4.36 -3.61
CA SER A 61 -13.05 4.26 -3.41
C SER A 61 -13.85 4.67 -4.65
N PHE A 62 -13.25 5.44 -5.56
CA PHE A 62 -13.85 5.89 -6.81
C PHE A 62 -13.82 4.84 -7.93
N GLN A 63 -13.13 3.72 -7.76
CA GLN A 63 -13.15 2.58 -8.70
C GLN A 63 -14.19 1.52 -8.32
N ALA A 64 -14.78 1.63 -7.12
CA ALA A 64 -15.70 0.64 -6.57
C ALA A 64 -15.12 -0.78 -6.75
N MET A 65 -15.84 -1.66 -7.44
CA MET A 65 -15.45 -3.06 -7.69
C MET A 65 -14.94 -3.29 -9.11
N ASP A 66 -14.66 -2.24 -9.90
CA ASP A 66 -14.11 -2.40 -11.24
C ASP A 66 -12.68 -2.95 -11.21
N GLN A 67 -12.43 -3.96 -12.04
CA GLN A 67 -11.11 -4.60 -12.16
C GLN A 67 -10.39 -4.21 -13.46
N SER A 68 -11.10 -3.61 -14.41
CA SER A 68 -10.60 -3.43 -15.77
C SER A 68 -9.41 -2.47 -15.83
N TYR A 69 -9.47 -1.36 -15.10
CA TYR A 69 -8.35 -0.41 -15.02
C TYR A 69 -7.11 -1.03 -14.35
N LEU A 70 -7.33 -1.84 -13.31
CA LEU A 70 -6.24 -2.43 -12.52
C LEU A 70 -5.45 -3.43 -13.37
N LEU A 71 -6.17 -4.26 -14.12
CA LEU A 71 -5.56 -5.24 -15.02
C LEU A 71 -4.80 -4.58 -16.17
N ASP A 72 -5.34 -3.50 -16.76
CA ASP A 72 -4.64 -2.71 -17.78
C ASP A 72 -3.36 -2.05 -17.22
N ALA A 73 -3.44 -1.47 -16.03
CA ALA A 73 -2.31 -0.85 -15.37
C ALA A 73 -1.21 -1.85 -15.00
N LEU A 74 -1.57 -3.04 -14.49
CA LEU A 74 -0.60 -4.11 -14.19
C LEU A 74 0.09 -4.63 -15.45
N ALA A 75 -0.67 -4.82 -16.54
CA ALA A 75 -0.09 -5.20 -17.82
C ALA A 75 0.88 -4.13 -18.36
N THR A 76 0.56 -2.85 -18.14
CA THR A 76 1.37 -1.71 -18.58
C THR A 76 2.65 -1.52 -17.76
N LEU A 77 2.55 -1.59 -16.43
CA LEU A 77 3.69 -1.34 -15.53
C LEU A 77 4.60 -2.56 -15.37
N GLY A 78 4.10 -3.76 -15.64
CA GLY A 78 4.87 -4.99 -15.69
C GLY A 78 4.97 -5.74 -14.36
N PRO A 79 5.69 -6.88 -14.35
CA PRO A 79 5.54 -7.91 -13.32
C PRO A 79 6.15 -7.58 -11.94
N ALA A 80 6.90 -6.47 -11.86
CA ALA A 80 7.37 -5.90 -10.60
C ALA A 80 6.26 -5.17 -9.82
N PHE A 81 5.12 -4.90 -10.47
CA PHE A 81 3.96 -4.26 -9.87
C PHE A 81 2.87 -5.28 -9.54
N VAL A 82 2.13 -4.99 -8.46
CA VAL A 82 1.04 -5.84 -7.97
C VAL A 82 -0.22 -5.03 -7.77
N GLY A 83 -1.36 -5.71 -7.80
CA GLY A 83 -2.66 -5.08 -7.55
C GLY A 83 -3.16 -5.30 -6.13
N VAL A 84 -3.80 -4.27 -5.58
CA VAL A 84 -4.64 -4.36 -4.38
C VAL A 84 -6.04 -3.93 -4.79
N THR A 85 -6.97 -4.88 -4.72
CA THR A 85 -8.31 -4.71 -5.29
C THR A 85 -9.40 -4.55 -4.23
N GLN A 86 -10.59 -4.10 -4.63
CA GLN A 86 -11.82 -4.24 -3.86
C GLN A 86 -12.68 -5.29 -4.57
N LEU A 87 -13.24 -6.23 -3.80
CA LEU A 87 -14.07 -7.32 -4.31
C LEU A 87 -15.28 -7.52 -3.39
N PRO A 88 -16.43 -7.98 -3.92
CA PRO A 88 -17.53 -8.42 -3.08
C PRO A 88 -17.16 -9.72 -2.34
N ALA A 89 -17.74 -9.95 -1.17
CA ALA A 89 -17.57 -11.19 -0.41
C ALA A 89 -17.97 -12.44 -1.22
N THR A 90 -18.92 -12.27 -2.15
CA THR A 90 -19.43 -13.30 -3.06
C THR A 90 -18.54 -13.56 -4.28
N VAL A 91 -17.38 -12.92 -4.39
CA VAL A 91 -16.45 -13.13 -5.52
C VAL A 91 -16.16 -14.63 -5.71
N SER A 92 -16.19 -15.09 -6.97
CA SER A 92 -15.95 -16.49 -7.30
C SER A 92 -14.48 -16.86 -7.18
N GLU A 93 -14.19 -18.14 -6.95
CA GLU A 93 -12.82 -18.64 -6.95
C GLU A 93 -12.12 -18.46 -8.30
N ALA A 94 -12.86 -18.65 -9.40
CA ALA A 94 -12.34 -18.45 -10.75
C ALA A 94 -11.87 -17.00 -10.96
N GLU A 95 -12.62 -16.04 -10.42
CA GLU A 95 -12.23 -14.62 -10.49
C GLU A 95 -11.00 -14.33 -9.62
N LEU A 96 -10.93 -14.89 -8.40
CA LEU A 96 -9.74 -14.76 -7.54
C LEU A 96 -8.48 -15.31 -8.23
N LEU A 97 -8.57 -16.47 -8.86
CA LEU A 97 -7.46 -17.08 -9.62
C LEU A 97 -7.07 -16.24 -10.84
N ARG A 98 -8.05 -15.67 -11.55
CA ARG A 98 -7.81 -14.78 -12.70
C ARG A 98 -7.04 -13.52 -12.27
N LEU A 99 -7.44 -12.91 -11.16
CA LEU A 99 -6.79 -11.72 -10.61
C LEU A 99 -5.39 -12.05 -10.07
N ASP A 100 -5.20 -13.20 -9.44
CA ASP A 100 -3.89 -13.64 -8.94
C ASP A 100 -2.89 -13.85 -10.08
N ALA A 101 -3.33 -14.49 -11.16
CA ALA A 101 -2.52 -14.69 -12.37
C ALA A 101 -2.13 -13.35 -13.03
N ALA A 102 -2.95 -12.31 -12.87
CA ALA A 102 -2.66 -10.97 -13.35
C ALA A 102 -1.75 -10.14 -12.41
N GLY A 103 -1.39 -10.67 -11.24
CA GLY A 103 -0.50 -9.99 -10.28
C GLY A 103 -1.21 -9.30 -9.11
N VAL A 104 -2.52 -9.53 -8.90
CA VAL A 104 -3.20 -9.07 -7.67
C VAL A 104 -2.72 -9.89 -6.48
N ARG A 105 -2.51 -9.23 -5.34
CA ARG A 105 -1.92 -9.84 -4.12
C ARG A 105 -2.69 -9.53 -2.83
N ALA A 106 -3.71 -8.69 -2.90
CA ALA A 106 -4.46 -8.29 -1.73
C ALA A 106 -5.85 -7.73 -2.05
N VAL A 107 -6.70 -7.74 -1.02
CA VAL A 107 -8.01 -7.09 -1.00
C VAL A 107 -8.01 -5.94 -0.01
N ARG A 108 -8.57 -4.79 -0.38
CA ARG A 108 -8.66 -3.60 0.45
C ARG A 108 -10.06 -3.41 1.01
N PHE A 109 -10.12 -3.15 2.32
CA PHE A 109 -11.32 -2.66 3.01
C PHE A 109 -11.12 -1.18 3.34
N ASN A 110 -11.96 -0.35 2.72
CA ASN A 110 -11.98 1.10 2.91
C ASN A 110 -13.05 1.48 3.93
N ILE A 111 -12.73 1.34 5.21
CA ILE A 111 -13.65 1.64 6.32
C ILE A 111 -13.88 3.16 6.42
N LYS A 112 -12.83 3.96 6.17
CA LYS A 112 -12.90 5.42 6.29
C LYS A 112 -13.83 6.09 5.27
N ARG A 113 -13.91 5.57 4.04
CA ARG A 113 -14.66 6.18 2.92
C ARG A 113 -15.79 5.32 2.37
N GLY A 114 -15.86 4.06 2.77
CA GLY A 114 -16.73 3.07 2.14
C GLY A 114 -16.34 2.79 0.69
N GLY A 115 -17.25 2.12 -0.03
CA GLY A 115 -17.05 1.74 -1.44
C GLY A 115 -16.44 0.36 -1.62
N SER A 116 -15.84 -0.20 -0.56
CA SER A 116 -15.44 -1.60 -0.47
C SER A 116 -16.53 -2.44 0.20
N GLU A 117 -16.27 -3.74 0.33
CA GLU A 117 -17.11 -4.65 1.11
C GLU A 117 -17.18 -4.27 2.60
N GLY A 118 -18.26 -4.71 3.26
CA GLY A 118 -18.53 -4.48 4.68
C GLY A 118 -17.50 -5.12 5.61
N ILE A 119 -17.24 -4.46 6.75
CA ILE A 119 -16.26 -4.90 7.76
C ILE A 119 -16.65 -6.25 8.40
N GLU A 120 -17.94 -6.56 8.41
CA GLU A 120 -18.49 -7.85 8.84
C GLU A 120 -17.98 -9.04 8.02
N HIS A 121 -17.51 -8.80 6.78
CA HIS A 121 -16.94 -9.82 5.90
C HIS A 121 -15.41 -9.92 5.98
N LEU A 122 -14.75 -9.04 6.75
CA LEU A 122 -13.28 -8.94 6.79
C LEU A 122 -12.62 -10.25 7.19
N GLU A 123 -13.05 -10.87 8.28
CA GLU A 123 -12.40 -12.07 8.82
C GLU A 123 -12.50 -13.25 7.86
N GLU A 124 -13.72 -13.55 7.38
CA GLU A 124 -13.96 -14.63 6.42
C GLU A 124 -13.17 -14.40 5.13
N MET A 125 -13.24 -13.20 4.57
CA MET A 125 -12.55 -12.88 3.32
C MET A 125 -11.03 -12.95 3.48
N ALA A 126 -10.48 -12.41 4.57
CA ALA A 126 -9.05 -12.46 4.87
C ALA A 126 -8.52 -13.89 4.97
N HIS A 127 -9.23 -14.77 5.69
CA HIS A 127 -8.86 -16.17 5.77
C HIS A 127 -8.96 -16.87 4.41
N ARG A 128 -10.05 -16.65 3.67
CA ARG A 128 -10.28 -17.26 2.35
C ARG A 128 -9.19 -16.90 1.35
N VAL A 129 -8.94 -15.62 1.12
CA VAL A 129 -7.94 -15.18 0.11
C VAL A 129 -6.52 -15.55 0.52
N HIS A 130 -6.23 -15.60 1.83
CA HIS A 130 -4.94 -16.04 2.32
C HIS A 130 -4.73 -17.55 2.17
N GLN A 131 -5.74 -18.37 2.48
CA GLN A 131 -5.65 -19.82 2.34
C GLN A 131 -5.50 -20.23 0.88
N MET A 132 -6.24 -19.59 -0.03
CA MET A 132 -6.21 -19.92 -1.45
C MET A 132 -4.97 -19.40 -2.18
N LEU A 133 -4.59 -18.14 -1.92
CA LEU A 133 -3.64 -17.40 -2.77
C LEU A 133 -2.50 -16.74 -1.98
N ARG A 134 -2.47 -16.94 -0.65
CA ARG A 134 -1.57 -16.23 0.27
C ARG A 134 -1.74 -14.72 0.27
N TRP A 135 -2.84 -14.21 -0.29
CA TRP A 135 -3.16 -12.78 -0.27
C TRP A 135 -3.28 -12.26 1.16
N HIS A 136 -3.14 -10.94 1.30
CA HIS A 136 -3.38 -10.24 2.55
C HIS A 136 -4.55 -9.27 2.38
N VAL A 137 -4.97 -8.67 3.50
CA VAL A 137 -5.96 -7.59 3.49
C VAL A 137 -5.33 -6.26 3.86
N GLU A 138 -5.80 -5.19 3.24
CA GLU A 138 -5.38 -3.82 3.55
C GLU A 138 -6.54 -3.03 4.13
N LEU A 139 -6.29 -2.28 5.21
CA LEU A 139 -7.31 -1.47 5.87
C LEU A 139 -7.00 0.00 5.75
N TYR A 140 -7.89 0.74 5.08
CA TYR A 140 -7.97 2.18 5.24
C TYR A 140 -8.94 2.52 6.36
N ILE A 141 -8.38 2.67 7.56
CA ILE A 141 -9.11 2.88 8.80
C ILE A 141 -8.43 3.98 9.64
N ASP A 142 -9.22 4.69 10.41
CA ASP A 142 -8.71 5.59 11.45
C ASP A 142 -8.26 4.78 12.68
N SER A 143 -7.07 5.05 13.21
CA SER A 143 -6.52 4.29 14.34
C SER A 143 -7.44 4.29 15.56
N ARG A 144 -8.28 5.34 15.73
CA ARG A 144 -9.28 5.44 16.81
C ARG A 144 -10.29 4.29 16.79
N GLU A 145 -10.51 3.69 15.64
CA GLU A 145 -11.45 2.59 15.44
C GLU A 145 -10.80 1.20 15.63
N LEU A 146 -9.46 1.12 15.65
CA LEU A 146 -8.72 -0.15 15.77
C LEU A 146 -9.03 -0.89 17.07
N ALA A 147 -9.32 -0.18 18.17
CA ALA A 147 -9.63 -0.81 19.45
C ALA A 147 -10.86 -1.74 19.36
N GLY A 148 -11.84 -1.39 18.51
CA GLY A 148 -13.03 -2.22 18.28
C GLY A 148 -12.75 -3.47 17.46
N LEU A 149 -11.67 -3.48 16.67
CA LEU A 149 -11.27 -4.57 15.79
C LEU A 149 -10.05 -5.35 16.29
N GLU A 150 -9.42 -4.93 17.39
CA GLU A 150 -8.13 -5.47 17.87
C GLU A 150 -8.15 -7.01 17.91
N ARG A 151 -9.19 -7.61 18.50
CA ARG A 151 -9.30 -9.08 18.60
C ARG A 151 -9.35 -9.77 17.23
N THR A 152 -10.12 -9.22 16.29
CA THR A 152 -10.21 -9.76 14.92
C THR A 152 -8.89 -9.57 14.19
N LEU A 153 -8.27 -8.40 14.26
CA LEU A 153 -7.01 -8.11 13.56
C LEU A 153 -5.86 -9.01 14.03
N LEU A 154 -5.87 -9.43 15.30
CA LEU A 154 -4.90 -10.38 15.84
C LEU A 154 -5.12 -11.84 15.38
N THR A 155 -6.31 -12.20 14.87
CA THR A 155 -6.57 -13.54 14.31
C THR A 155 -6.33 -13.61 12.81
N LEU A 156 -6.27 -12.47 12.12
CA LEU A 156 -6.07 -12.44 10.68
C LEU A 156 -4.69 -12.93 10.28
N PRO A 157 -4.57 -13.66 9.16
CA PRO A 157 -3.31 -14.29 8.77
C PRO A 157 -2.26 -13.32 8.21
N ALA A 158 -2.70 -12.22 7.58
CA ALA A 158 -1.84 -11.17 7.06
C ALA A 158 -2.65 -9.90 6.81
N VAL A 159 -2.25 -8.79 7.42
CA VAL A 159 -2.95 -7.51 7.32
C VAL A 159 -1.97 -6.33 7.31
N SER A 160 -2.32 -5.28 6.57
CA SER A 160 -1.65 -3.97 6.65
C SER A 160 -2.61 -2.82 6.94
N ILE A 161 -2.14 -1.84 7.72
CA ILE A 161 -2.87 -0.60 7.99
C ILE A 161 -2.29 0.54 7.14
N ASP A 162 -3.18 1.25 6.43
CA ASP A 162 -2.79 2.37 5.57
C ASP A 162 -2.38 3.61 6.38
N HIS A 163 -1.51 4.44 5.78
CA HIS A 163 -1.21 5.82 6.20
C HIS A 163 -0.87 6.01 7.68
N LEU A 164 -0.03 5.12 8.24
CA LEU A 164 0.37 5.14 9.65
C LEU A 164 -0.81 5.13 10.66
N GLY A 165 -2.00 4.71 10.23
CA GLY A 165 -3.21 4.71 11.06
C GLY A 165 -3.86 6.10 11.26
N LEU A 166 -3.44 7.15 10.55
CA LEU A 166 -4.04 8.50 10.53
C LEU A 166 -3.97 9.32 11.83
N SER A 167 -4.48 8.82 12.96
CA SER A 167 -4.67 9.62 14.17
C SER A 167 -3.77 9.17 15.32
N LYS A 168 -3.27 10.14 16.10
CA LYS A 168 -2.43 9.90 17.27
C LYS A 168 -3.16 9.14 18.36
N ASP A 169 -4.45 9.43 18.53
CA ASP A 169 -5.28 8.89 19.62
C ASP A 169 -5.33 7.35 19.64
N GLY A 170 -5.33 6.71 18.47
CA GLY A 170 -5.32 5.25 18.35
C GLY A 170 -3.93 4.64 18.13
N PHE A 171 -2.86 5.44 18.12
CA PHE A 171 -1.51 4.98 17.76
C PHE A 171 -0.99 3.88 18.70
N LYS A 172 -1.35 3.93 19.99
CA LYS A 172 -0.98 2.87 20.95
C LYS A 172 -1.56 1.50 20.58
N VAL A 173 -2.78 1.45 20.04
CA VAL A 173 -3.40 0.19 19.59
C VAL A 173 -2.70 -0.30 18.33
N LEU A 174 -2.36 0.61 17.41
CA LEU A 174 -1.57 0.28 16.23
C LEU A 174 -0.23 -0.38 16.61
N LEU A 175 0.50 0.17 17.58
CA LEU A 175 1.78 -0.41 18.03
C LEU A 175 1.60 -1.84 18.59
N LYS A 176 0.55 -2.11 19.36
CA LYS A 176 0.25 -3.48 19.81
C LYS A 176 0.01 -4.44 18.65
N LEU A 177 -0.71 -3.99 17.62
CA LEU A 177 -0.95 -4.80 16.41
C LEU A 177 0.36 -5.06 15.65
N VAL A 178 1.23 -4.06 15.57
CA VAL A 178 2.57 -4.15 14.96
C VAL A 178 3.45 -5.21 15.66
N GLU A 179 3.42 -5.25 17.00
CA GLU A 179 4.11 -6.28 17.79
C GLU A 179 3.64 -7.71 17.43
N HIS A 180 2.41 -7.85 16.92
CA HIS A 180 1.82 -9.12 16.49
C HIS A 180 1.90 -9.34 14.96
N GLY A 181 2.72 -8.55 14.26
CA GLY A 181 3.03 -8.77 12.85
C GLY A 181 2.14 -8.03 11.86
N VAL A 182 1.23 -7.16 12.32
CA VAL A 182 0.49 -6.26 11.43
C VAL A 182 1.45 -5.29 10.75
N ARG A 183 1.40 -5.22 9.41
CA ARG A 183 2.20 -4.28 8.63
C ARG A 183 1.58 -2.88 8.65
N VAL A 184 2.38 -1.85 8.41
CA VAL A 184 1.93 -0.46 8.38
C VAL A 184 2.52 0.24 7.16
N LYS A 185 1.69 0.92 6.38
CA LYS A 185 2.15 1.71 5.25
C LYS A 185 2.66 3.08 5.71
N ALA A 186 3.96 3.31 5.56
CA ALA A 186 4.61 4.61 5.71
C ALA A 186 4.30 5.49 4.49
N THR A 187 3.08 6.02 4.49
CA THR A 187 2.45 6.75 3.38
C THR A 187 1.58 7.89 3.95
N GLY A 188 1.13 8.81 3.10
CA GLY A 188 0.08 9.76 3.49
C GLY A 188 0.48 10.69 4.65
N PHE A 189 1.76 11.07 4.75
CA PHE A 189 2.29 11.89 5.84
C PHE A 189 1.60 13.25 5.98
N GLY A 190 0.95 13.74 4.92
CA GLY A 190 0.11 14.93 4.96
C GLY A 190 -1.29 14.74 5.58
N ARG A 191 -1.64 13.52 6.00
CA ARG A 191 -2.96 13.14 6.53
C ARG A 191 -2.98 12.99 8.05
N VAL A 192 -1.81 12.92 8.69
CA VAL A 192 -1.67 12.59 10.11
C VAL A 192 -1.62 13.82 11.00
N ASP A 193 -1.91 13.65 12.29
CA ASP A 193 -1.89 14.69 13.34
C ASP A 193 -0.75 14.52 14.36
N PHE A 194 0.29 13.76 14.02
CA PHE A 194 1.44 13.46 14.88
C PHE A 194 2.79 13.62 14.17
N ASP A 195 3.88 13.58 14.95
CA ASP A 195 5.24 13.57 14.42
C ASP A 195 5.53 12.25 13.71
N VAL A 196 5.66 12.32 12.37
CA VAL A 196 5.95 11.16 11.52
C VAL A 196 7.31 10.55 11.86
N LYS A 197 8.34 11.36 12.15
CA LYS A 197 9.69 10.85 12.41
C LYS A 197 9.70 9.99 13.67
N GLY A 198 9.07 10.44 14.75
CA GLY A 198 8.84 9.67 15.97
C GLY A 198 8.04 8.39 15.72
N ALA A 199 6.90 8.50 15.02
CA ALA A 199 6.04 7.35 14.73
C ALA A 199 6.75 6.24 13.94
N LEU A 200 7.56 6.59 12.93
CA LEU A 200 8.36 5.62 12.18
C LEU A 200 9.34 4.87 13.08
N LYS A 201 10.02 5.58 13.99
CA LYS A 201 10.95 4.96 14.95
C LYS A 201 10.24 4.03 15.92
N GLU A 202 9.09 4.43 16.44
CA GLU A 202 8.31 3.60 17.38
C GLU A 202 7.81 2.32 16.70
N ILE A 203 7.26 2.42 15.49
CA ILE A 203 6.80 1.24 14.72
C ILE A 203 7.98 0.32 14.39
N ALA A 204 9.09 0.86 13.89
CA ALA A 204 10.27 0.06 13.55
C ALA A 204 10.89 -0.60 14.79
N SER A 205 10.82 0.06 15.95
CA SER A 205 11.29 -0.50 17.22
C SER A 205 10.38 -1.62 17.72
N ALA A 206 9.07 -1.53 17.51
CA ALA A 206 8.12 -2.58 17.85
C ALA A 206 8.28 -3.80 16.93
N ASN A 207 8.45 -3.57 15.63
CA ASN A 207 8.75 -4.61 14.65
C ASN A 207 9.48 -4.03 13.42
N PRO A 208 10.76 -4.38 13.18
CA PRO A 208 11.55 -3.81 12.08
C PRO A 208 11.05 -4.22 10.69
N GLU A 209 10.17 -5.20 10.61
CA GLU A 209 9.59 -5.64 9.35
C GLU A 209 8.23 -4.97 9.06
N ALA A 210 7.67 -4.18 9.98
CA ALA A 210 6.29 -3.71 9.85
C ALA A 210 6.10 -2.62 8.79
N LEU A 211 7.05 -1.70 8.66
CA LEU A 211 6.90 -0.53 7.78
C LEU A 211 7.07 -0.90 6.30
N MET A 212 6.19 -0.37 5.47
CA MET A 212 6.28 -0.41 4.00
C MET A 212 6.04 0.99 3.45
N PHE A 213 7.02 1.58 2.79
CA PHE A 213 6.90 2.91 2.20
C PHE A 213 6.00 2.90 0.96
N GLY A 214 5.30 4.01 0.74
CA GLY A 214 4.63 4.28 -0.52
C GLY A 214 4.35 5.76 -0.67
N THR A 215 4.10 6.19 -1.90
CA THR A 215 3.96 7.61 -2.23
C THR A 215 2.56 8.13 -1.93
N ASP A 216 1.53 7.28 -1.93
CA ASP A 216 0.13 7.67 -1.94
C ASP A 216 -0.20 8.60 -3.11
N LEU A 217 0.51 8.51 -4.26
CA LEU A 217 0.21 9.30 -5.45
C LEU A 217 -1.15 8.90 -6.06
N PRO A 218 -1.91 9.84 -6.66
CA PRO A 218 -1.65 11.28 -6.79
C PRO A 218 -2.09 12.09 -5.55
N SER A 219 -2.14 11.46 -4.38
CA SER A 219 -2.50 12.05 -3.08
C SER A 219 -3.94 12.54 -3.02
N THR A 220 -4.85 11.72 -3.56
CA THR A 220 -6.28 12.04 -3.60
C THR A 220 -6.80 12.42 -2.21
N ARG A 221 -7.34 13.63 -2.10
CA ARG A 221 -7.87 14.24 -0.86
C ARG A 221 -6.87 14.35 0.30
N ALA A 222 -5.57 14.21 0.08
CA ALA A 222 -4.59 14.45 1.12
C ALA A 222 -4.53 15.98 1.40
N PRO A 223 -4.60 16.43 2.66
CA PRO A 223 -4.43 17.86 2.98
C PRO A 223 -3.11 18.43 2.47
N ARG A 224 -2.05 17.62 2.50
CA ARG A 224 -0.78 17.89 1.84
C ARG A 224 -0.43 16.69 0.93
N PRO A 225 -0.13 16.91 -0.35
CA PRO A 225 0.27 15.82 -1.24
C PRO A 225 1.67 15.31 -0.92
N TYR A 226 2.00 14.14 -1.45
CA TYR A 226 3.32 13.54 -1.40
C TYR A 226 4.39 14.51 -1.91
N ARG A 227 5.53 14.53 -1.20
CA ARG A 227 6.74 15.22 -1.63
C ARG A 227 7.93 14.31 -1.45
N ASP A 228 8.99 14.52 -2.23
CA ASP A 228 10.16 13.65 -2.20
C ASP A 228 10.88 13.71 -0.84
N GLU A 229 10.69 14.80 -0.07
CA GLU A 229 11.15 14.90 1.32
C GLU A 229 10.52 13.85 2.24
N ASP A 230 9.32 13.33 1.91
CA ASP A 230 8.69 12.26 2.69
C ASP A 230 9.53 10.97 2.62
N LEU A 231 10.14 10.67 1.47
CA LEU A 231 11.05 9.55 1.30
C LEU A 231 12.36 9.80 2.08
N LEU A 232 12.91 11.02 1.98
CA LEU A 232 14.12 11.40 2.73
C LEU A 232 13.89 11.37 4.24
N LEU A 233 12.68 11.70 4.71
CA LEU A 233 12.30 11.63 6.11
C LEU A 233 12.34 10.19 6.62
N VAL A 234 11.93 9.19 5.81
CA VAL A 234 12.07 7.77 6.19
C VAL A 234 13.54 7.41 6.41
N LEU A 235 14.44 7.84 5.51
CA LEU A 235 15.87 7.60 5.63
C LEU A 235 16.47 8.28 6.88
N ASP A 236 16.13 9.54 7.12
CA ASP A 236 16.58 10.32 8.29
C ASP A 236 15.99 9.79 9.62
N ALA A 237 14.77 9.25 9.60
CA ALA A 237 14.14 8.66 10.77
C ALA A 237 14.79 7.33 11.18
N LEU A 238 15.05 6.46 10.20
CA LEU A 238 15.36 5.06 10.44
C LEU A 238 16.85 4.72 10.32
N GLY A 239 17.64 5.59 9.68
CA GLY A 239 18.99 5.24 9.24
C GLY A 239 18.97 4.24 8.08
N GLU A 240 20.13 3.97 7.48
CA GLU A 240 20.20 3.26 6.20
C GLU A 240 19.62 1.84 6.25
N ASP A 241 19.95 1.04 7.28
CA ASP A 241 19.55 -0.37 7.36
C ASP A 241 18.03 -0.55 7.49
N LEU A 242 17.41 0.17 8.42
CA LEU A 242 15.96 0.10 8.62
C LEU A 242 15.20 0.82 7.51
N ALA A 243 15.76 1.89 6.92
CA ALA A 243 15.17 2.52 5.74
C ALA A 243 15.18 1.56 4.55
N ARG A 244 16.25 0.80 4.30
CA ARG A 244 16.29 -0.20 3.23
C ARG A 244 15.21 -1.28 3.40
N LYS A 245 14.92 -1.68 4.64
CA LYS A 245 13.79 -2.57 4.95
C LYS A 245 12.45 -1.91 4.60
N ALA A 246 12.20 -0.72 5.13
CA ALA A 246 10.94 -0.01 4.97
C ALA A 246 10.67 0.42 3.52
N LEU A 247 11.70 0.87 2.80
CA LEU A 247 11.60 1.34 1.43
C LEU A 247 11.44 0.20 0.42
N TYR A 248 11.90 -1.02 0.72
CA TYR A 248 11.95 -2.09 -0.27
C TYR A 248 11.66 -3.48 0.29
N GLN A 249 12.50 -3.99 1.19
CA GLN A 249 12.53 -5.44 1.51
C GLN A 249 11.24 -5.92 2.17
N ASN A 250 10.66 -5.12 3.07
CA ASN A 250 9.43 -5.48 3.78
C ASN A 250 8.25 -5.61 2.81
N ALA A 251 8.12 -4.66 1.88
CA ALA A 251 7.07 -4.70 0.86
C ALA A 251 7.30 -5.85 -0.12
N LEU A 252 8.53 -6.08 -0.57
CA LEU A 252 8.86 -7.20 -1.45
C LEU A 252 8.44 -8.55 -0.83
N ALA A 253 8.76 -8.77 0.45
CA ALA A 253 8.37 -9.97 1.19
C ALA A 253 6.85 -10.09 1.38
N PHE A 254 6.16 -8.97 1.61
CA PHE A 254 4.73 -8.96 1.89
C PHE A 254 3.85 -9.13 0.64
N TYR A 255 4.22 -8.49 -0.48
CA TYR A 255 3.46 -8.53 -1.72
C TYR A 255 3.84 -9.69 -2.65
N ARG A 256 5.09 -10.14 -2.65
CA ARG A 256 5.56 -11.23 -3.53
C ARG A 256 5.25 -10.96 -5.02
N PRO A 257 5.78 -9.86 -5.59
CA PRO A 257 5.68 -9.61 -7.03
C PRO A 257 6.36 -10.74 -7.83
N ALA A 258 5.94 -10.92 -9.07
CA ALA A 258 6.48 -11.94 -9.96
C ALA A 258 7.78 -11.44 -10.62
N VAL A 259 8.81 -11.11 -9.83
CA VAL A 259 10.11 -10.74 -10.37
C VAL A 259 10.92 -12.00 -10.63
N ASP A 260 11.31 -12.24 -11.88
CA ASP A 260 12.29 -13.28 -12.22
C ASP A 260 13.57 -13.02 -11.42
N GLY A 261 14.08 -14.06 -10.75
CA GLY A 261 15.24 -14.01 -9.85
C GLY A 261 16.58 -13.60 -10.48
N SER A 262 16.60 -12.98 -11.68
CA SER A 262 17.81 -12.51 -12.35
C SER A 262 18.10 -11.01 -12.16
N ALA A 263 17.12 -10.18 -11.77
CA ALA A 263 17.34 -8.73 -11.60
C ALA A 263 17.89 -8.33 -10.22
N ALA A 264 17.86 -9.23 -9.23
CA ALA A 264 18.27 -8.95 -7.85
C ALA A 264 19.76 -9.22 -7.55
N LEU A 265 20.55 -9.66 -8.54
CA LEU A 265 21.96 -10.04 -8.36
C LEU A 265 22.87 -9.51 -9.47
N THR A 266 22.90 -8.19 -9.68
CA THR A 266 24.06 -7.56 -10.34
C THR A 266 24.42 -6.26 -9.65
N SER A 267 25.16 -6.37 -8.55
CA SER A 267 26.13 -5.39 -8.12
C SER A 267 27.21 -6.10 -7.28
N HIS A 268 28.20 -6.65 -7.97
CA HIS A 268 29.55 -6.79 -7.43
C HIS A 268 30.27 -5.46 -7.57
#